data_AF-A0A6J4PNG3-F1
#
_entry.id   AF-A0A6J4PNG3-F1
#
_cell.length_a   1.000
_cell.length_b   1.000
_cell.length_c   1.000
_cell.angle_alpha   90.00
_cell.angle_beta   90.00
_cell.angle_gamma   90.00
#
_symmetry.space_group_name_H-M   'P 1'
#
loop_
_entity.id
_entity.type
_entity.pdbx_description
1 polymer ?
#
loop_
_entity_poly.entity_id
_entity_poly.type
_entity_poly.pdbx_seq_one_letter_code
_entity_poly.pdbx_strand_id
1 'polypeptide(L)'
;SAMFVYALAKGVRQGNLPEKYLITAQKGWAGIKKEFIKELPDGNLDWEGTVSVSGLGGKPYRDGSYEYYMSEKLRTNDAKGLGPAVMAAVEMENLERGQTGKGKTVVIDSYFNDEWKKGANGRMIQWHYTWDEMANGGYSLWGNLFRSYGAQTETLEDAPTAANLKNADVYIIVDPDTEKETEKPNFVSANDAKAIADWVKAGGVLVLMHNDFGNAEFDNFNNLAKQFGIEFNKDGKYRVQNNNFVEGKVMTNANNPIFKTPSQLFLKEIATLTVSSPAKTVLEADGNKIMAIAKFGKGTVFALGDPWIYNEYIDGRKLPAEYENFKAANDLSFWLLKQARSKK
;
A
#
# COMPACT_ATOMS: atom_id res chain seq x y z
N SER A 1 -3.58 -25.16 -14.55
CA SER A 1 -2.58 -24.31 -15.23
C SER A 1 -2.36 -22.99 -14.47
N ALA A 2 -3.41 -22.18 -14.27
CA ALA A 2 -3.30 -20.84 -13.66
C ALA A 2 -2.65 -20.82 -12.26
N MET A 3 -3.03 -21.74 -11.38
CA MET A 3 -2.40 -21.86 -10.05
C MET A 3 -0.88 -22.09 -10.11
N PHE A 4 -0.39 -22.84 -11.09
CA PHE A 4 1.05 -23.05 -11.26
C PHE A 4 1.76 -21.78 -11.73
N VAL A 5 1.18 -21.07 -12.71
CA VAL A 5 1.73 -19.78 -13.17
C VAL A 5 1.80 -18.79 -12.01
N TYR A 6 0.69 -18.65 -11.27
CA TYR A 6 0.64 -17.82 -10.06
C TYR A 6 1.71 -18.21 -9.04
N ALA A 7 1.80 -19.49 -8.66
CA ALA A 7 2.74 -19.95 -7.64
C ALA A 7 4.20 -19.76 -8.07
N LEU A 8 4.53 -20.01 -9.34
CA LEU A 8 5.87 -19.80 -9.87
C LEU A 8 6.23 -18.31 -9.90
N ALA A 9 5.37 -17.46 -10.46
CA ALA A 9 5.60 -16.02 -10.56
C ALA A 9 5.73 -15.37 -9.17
N LYS A 10 4.76 -15.62 -8.29
CA LYS A 10 4.78 -15.11 -6.91
C LYS A 10 5.96 -15.67 -6.11
N GLY A 11 6.25 -16.96 -6.25
CA GLY A 11 7.37 -17.61 -5.56
C GLY A 11 8.71 -16.97 -5.93
N VAL A 12 8.91 -16.62 -7.21
CA VAL A 12 10.11 -15.88 -7.63
C VAL A 12 10.12 -14.47 -7.05
N ARG A 13 9.00 -13.74 -7.16
CA ARG A 13 8.90 -12.36 -6.62
C ARG A 13 9.23 -12.30 -5.13
N GLN A 14 8.75 -13.28 -4.36
CA GLN A 14 9.00 -13.37 -2.92
C GLN A 14 10.38 -13.94 -2.55
N GLY A 15 11.20 -14.34 -3.52
CA GLY A 15 12.52 -14.96 -3.29
C GLY A 15 12.46 -16.42 -2.83
N ASN A 16 11.28 -17.04 -2.82
CA ASN A 16 11.09 -18.45 -2.46
C ASN A 16 11.49 -19.42 -3.58
N LEU A 17 11.57 -18.93 -4.83
CA LEU A 17 11.96 -19.70 -6.00
C LEU A 17 13.06 -18.98 -6.81
N PRO A 18 14.03 -19.71 -7.38
CA PRO A 18 15.01 -19.15 -8.31
C PRO A 18 14.40 -18.53 -9.58
N GLU A 19 15.00 -17.46 -10.08
CA GLU A 19 14.52 -16.70 -11.25
C GLU A 19 14.30 -17.52 -12.53
N LYS A 20 15.02 -18.65 -12.69
CA LYS A 20 14.84 -19.56 -13.84
C LYS A 20 13.40 -20.05 -14.02
N TYR A 21 12.59 -20.04 -12.95
CA TYR A 21 11.18 -20.42 -13.02
C TYR A 21 10.29 -19.40 -13.73
N LEU A 22 10.73 -18.14 -13.91
CA LEU A 22 9.98 -17.13 -14.65
C LEU A 22 9.77 -17.53 -16.11
N ILE A 23 10.74 -18.20 -16.74
CA ILE A 23 10.60 -18.69 -18.12
C ILE A 23 9.41 -19.66 -18.21
N THR A 24 9.23 -20.51 -17.20
CA THR A 24 8.11 -21.45 -17.14
C THR A 24 6.79 -20.73 -16.86
N ALA A 25 6.78 -19.76 -15.94
CA ALA A 25 5.61 -18.95 -15.64
C ALA A 25 5.13 -18.17 -16.87
N GLN A 26 6.04 -17.51 -17.60
CA GLN A 26 5.75 -16.77 -18.84
C GLN A 26 5.20 -17.68 -19.94
N LYS A 27 5.82 -18.84 -20.15
CA LYS A 27 5.33 -19.84 -21.12
C LYS A 27 3.93 -20.32 -20.74
N GLY A 28 3.71 -20.61 -19.45
CA GLY A 28 2.41 -21.01 -18.93
C GLY A 28 1.36 -19.91 -19.10
N TRP A 29 1.71 -18.66 -18.83
CA TRP A 29 0.82 -17.51 -19.00
C TRP A 29 0.43 -17.29 -20.47
N ALA A 30 1.40 -17.37 -21.39
CA ALA A 30 1.12 -17.29 -22.82
C ALA A 30 0.15 -18.39 -23.29
N GLY A 31 0.34 -19.62 -22.81
CA GLY A 31 -0.59 -20.72 -23.08
C GLY A 31 -1.98 -20.46 -22.48
N ILE A 32 -2.06 -19.94 -21.27
CA ILE A 32 -3.35 -19.62 -20.63
C ILE A 32 -4.12 -18.57 -21.43
N LYS A 33 -3.46 -17.47 -21.82
CA LYS A 33 -4.08 -16.41 -22.63
C LYS A 33 -4.62 -16.95 -23.95
N LYS A 34 -3.88 -17.86 -24.60
CA LYS A 34 -4.27 -18.45 -25.88
C LYS A 34 -5.45 -19.42 -25.77
N GLU A 35 -5.45 -20.28 -24.75
CA GLU A 35 -6.37 -21.42 -24.70
C GLU A 35 -7.64 -21.15 -23.88
N PHE A 36 -7.59 -20.26 -22.87
CA PHE A 36 -8.68 -20.11 -21.89
C PHE A 36 -9.31 -18.72 -21.82
N ILE A 37 -8.66 -17.68 -22.38
CA ILE A 37 -9.22 -16.32 -22.41
C ILE A 37 -9.81 -16.08 -23.80
N LYS A 38 -11.12 -15.79 -23.86
CA LYS A 38 -11.81 -15.46 -25.11
C LYS A 38 -12.29 -14.02 -25.08
N GLU A 39 -11.95 -13.29 -26.13
CA GLU A 39 -12.49 -11.95 -26.36
C GLU A 39 -13.86 -12.04 -27.03
N LEU A 40 -14.82 -11.30 -26.48
CA LEU A 40 -16.18 -11.20 -26.98
C LEU A 40 -16.32 -10.01 -27.95
N PRO A 41 -17.34 -9.99 -28.82
CA PRO A 41 -17.52 -8.90 -29.80
C PRO A 41 -17.69 -7.50 -29.19
N ASP A 42 -18.07 -7.41 -27.91
CA ASP A 42 -18.24 -6.17 -27.16
C ASP A 42 -16.96 -5.72 -26.41
N GLY A 43 -15.87 -6.46 -26.56
CA GLY A 43 -14.58 -6.21 -25.90
C GLY A 43 -14.46 -6.81 -24.50
N ASN A 44 -15.49 -7.51 -23.99
CA ASN A 44 -15.39 -8.24 -22.73
C ASN A 44 -14.58 -9.54 -22.90
N LEU A 45 -14.11 -10.08 -21.77
CA LEU A 45 -13.34 -11.32 -21.74
C LEU A 45 -14.09 -12.42 -20.98
N ASP A 46 -14.14 -13.60 -21.58
CA ASP A 46 -14.60 -14.83 -20.96
C ASP A 46 -13.43 -15.74 -20.57
N TRP A 47 -13.56 -16.39 -19.42
CA TRP A 47 -12.71 -17.48 -18.98
C TRP A 47 -13.37 -18.83 -19.27
N GLU A 48 -12.69 -19.70 -20.01
CA GLU A 48 -13.17 -21.02 -20.38
C GLU A 48 -12.33 -22.18 -19.81
N GLY A 49 -12.74 -23.42 -20.08
CA GLY A 49 -11.97 -24.61 -19.74
C GLY A 49 -12.04 -25.04 -18.27
N THR A 50 -12.99 -24.51 -17.50
CA THR A 50 -13.20 -24.91 -16.10
C THR A 50 -14.38 -25.84 -15.97
N VAL A 51 -14.16 -26.99 -15.33
CA VAL A 51 -15.22 -27.93 -14.98
C VAL A 51 -16.11 -27.35 -13.89
N SER A 52 -17.43 -27.49 -14.04
CA SER A 52 -18.44 -26.99 -13.10
C SER A 52 -18.27 -27.56 -11.68
N VAL A 53 -18.26 -28.89 -11.55
CA VAL A 53 -17.93 -29.60 -10.31
C VAL A 53 -17.52 -31.03 -10.64
N SER A 54 -16.60 -31.59 -9.86
CA SER A 54 -16.35 -33.03 -9.85
C SER A 54 -16.09 -33.45 -8.41
N GLY A 55 -16.49 -34.67 -8.04
CA GLY A 55 -16.28 -35.16 -6.68
C GLY A 55 -16.44 -36.67 -6.58
N LEU A 56 -16.26 -37.22 -5.38
CA LEU A 56 -16.43 -38.64 -5.11
C LEU A 56 -17.72 -38.87 -4.29
N GLY A 57 -18.44 -39.96 -4.57
CA GLY A 57 -19.66 -40.38 -3.86
C GLY A 57 -20.93 -39.59 -4.23
N GLY A 58 -21.98 -39.64 -3.40
CA GLY A 58 -23.25 -38.90 -3.64
C GLY A 58 -24.29 -39.64 -4.49
N LYS A 59 -25.36 -38.93 -4.90
CA LYS A 59 -26.43 -39.42 -5.79
C LYS A 59 -26.71 -38.38 -6.90
N PRO A 60 -26.65 -38.75 -8.19
CA PRO A 60 -26.17 -40.04 -8.70
C PRO A 60 -24.73 -40.32 -8.27
N TYR A 61 -24.38 -41.60 -8.19
CA TYR A 61 -23.11 -42.05 -7.62
C TYR A 61 -21.94 -41.61 -8.49
N ARG A 62 -21.00 -40.84 -7.91
CA ARG A 62 -19.76 -40.41 -8.54
C ARG A 62 -18.66 -41.42 -8.20
N ASP A 63 -18.39 -42.32 -9.13
CA ASP A 63 -17.56 -43.53 -8.92
C ASP A 63 -16.05 -43.30 -8.95
N GLY A 64 -15.62 -42.10 -9.34
CA GLY A 64 -14.20 -41.74 -9.45
C GLY A 64 -13.51 -42.31 -10.69
N SER A 65 -14.25 -42.85 -11.66
CA SER A 65 -13.70 -43.32 -12.93
C SER A 65 -13.15 -42.16 -13.77
N TYR A 66 -12.23 -42.48 -14.67
CA TYR A 66 -11.72 -41.50 -15.64
C TYR A 66 -12.85 -40.94 -16.50
N GLU A 67 -13.74 -41.81 -16.97
CA GLU A 67 -14.91 -41.47 -17.79
C GLU A 67 -15.82 -40.48 -17.06
N TYR A 68 -16.08 -40.71 -15.78
CA TYR A 68 -16.83 -39.79 -14.94
C TYR A 68 -16.18 -38.40 -14.93
N TYR A 69 -14.91 -38.29 -14.55
CA TYR A 69 -14.21 -36.99 -14.48
C TYR A 69 -14.10 -36.29 -15.84
N MET A 70 -13.98 -37.03 -16.95
CA MET A 70 -13.91 -36.47 -18.29
C MET A 70 -15.28 -36.09 -18.88
N SER A 71 -16.39 -36.57 -18.30
CA SER A 71 -17.76 -36.24 -18.74
C SER A 71 -18.29 -34.93 -18.16
N GLU A 72 -17.62 -34.38 -17.15
CA GLU A 72 -18.12 -33.24 -16.40
C GLU A 72 -18.17 -31.97 -17.25
N LYS A 73 -19.28 -31.23 -17.10
CA LYS A 73 -19.54 -30.08 -17.95
C LYS A 73 -18.59 -28.94 -17.63
N LEU A 74 -18.08 -28.30 -18.68
CA LEU A 74 -17.39 -27.03 -18.58
C LEU A 74 -18.38 -25.90 -18.31
N ARG A 75 -17.94 -24.91 -17.53
CA ARG A 75 -18.68 -23.70 -17.21
C ARG A 75 -17.78 -22.49 -17.43
N THR A 76 -18.25 -21.59 -18.29
CA THR A 76 -17.65 -20.28 -18.52
C THR A 76 -17.67 -19.46 -17.23
N ASN A 77 -16.57 -18.76 -16.94
CA ASN A 77 -16.40 -17.90 -15.77
C ASN A 77 -16.61 -18.62 -14.43
N ASP A 78 -16.40 -19.94 -14.35
CA ASP A 78 -16.44 -20.64 -13.06
C ASP A 78 -15.29 -20.16 -12.16
N ALA A 79 -15.65 -19.71 -10.95
CA ALA A 79 -14.74 -19.07 -10.01
C ALA A 79 -13.53 -19.95 -9.62
N LYS A 80 -13.66 -21.28 -9.70
CA LYS A 80 -12.57 -22.21 -9.39
C LYS A 80 -11.39 -22.09 -10.35
N GLY A 81 -11.66 -21.70 -11.61
CA GLY A 81 -10.63 -21.44 -12.60
C GLY A 81 -10.33 -19.95 -12.77
N LEU A 82 -11.38 -19.12 -12.79
CA LEU A 82 -11.26 -17.68 -12.97
C LEU A 82 -10.47 -17.01 -11.84
N GLY A 83 -10.69 -17.39 -10.58
CA GLY A 83 -9.95 -16.84 -9.45
C GLY A 83 -8.43 -17.03 -9.59
N PRO A 84 -7.94 -18.27 -9.79
CA PRO A 84 -6.55 -18.54 -10.13
C PRO A 84 -6.03 -17.79 -11.36
N ALA A 85 -6.86 -17.62 -12.40
CA ALA A 85 -6.47 -16.90 -13.60
C ALA A 85 -6.23 -15.41 -13.33
N VAL A 86 -7.12 -14.76 -12.56
CA VAL A 86 -6.94 -13.38 -12.11
C VAL A 86 -5.70 -13.23 -11.24
N MET A 87 -5.48 -14.15 -10.29
CA MET A 87 -4.26 -14.14 -9.46
C MET A 87 -2.98 -14.28 -10.32
N ALA A 88 -2.99 -15.15 -11.32
CA ALA A 88 -1.88 -15.30 -12.25
C ALA A 88 -1.68 -14.03 -13.09
N ALA A 89 -2.75 -13.44 -13.63
CA ALA A 89 -2.70 -12.20 -14.41
C ALA A 89 -2.03 -11.08 -13.61
N VAL A 90 -2.49 -10.84 -12.38
CA VAL A 90 -1.96 -9.80 -11.49
C VAL A 90 -0.46 -10.02 -11.21
N GLU A 91 -0.02 -11.24 -10.91
CA GLU A 91 1.41 -11.51 -10.69
C GLU A 91 2.24 -11.31 -11.96
N MET A 92 1.72 -11.69 -13.13
CA MET A 92 2.41 -11.49 -14.40
C MET A 92 2.50 -10.00 -14.77
N GLU A 93 1.44 -9.23 -14.58
CA GLU A 93 1.44 -7.77 -14.76
C GLU A 93 2.42 -7.08 -13.81
N ASN A 94 2.49 -7.51 -12.54
CA ASN A 94 3.47 -7.00 -11.58
C ASN A 94 4.92 -7.23 -12.04
N LEU A 95 5.19 -8.39 -12.65
CA LEU A 95 6.51 -8.70 -13.21
C LEU A 95 6.81 -7.83 -14.44
N GLU A 96 5.85 -7.67 -15.35
CA GLU A 96 5.98 -6.84 -16.55
C GLU A 96 6.20 -5.35 -16.22
N ARG A 97 5.50 -4.83 -15.20
CA ARG A 97 5.67 -3.48 -14.68
C ARG A 97 7.06 -3.24 -14.05
N GLY A 98 7.71 -4.30 -13.60
CA GLY A 98 9.05 -4.28 -13.03
C GLY A 98 9.09 -4.20 -11.49
N GLN A 99 10.18 -4.73 -10.93
CA GLN A 99 10.35 -4.95 -9.50
C GLN A 99 11.25 -3.88 -8.87
N THR A 100 10.80 -2.62 -8.94
CA THR A 100 11.56 -1.44 -8.45
C THR A 100 11.90 -1.50 -6.96
N GLY A 101 11.10 -2.24 -6.18
CA GLY A 101 11.32 -2.48 -4.76
C GLY A 101 12.23 -3.65 -4.43
N LYS A 102 12.69 -4.43 -5.42
CA LYS A 102 13.53 -5.61 -5.16
C LYS A 102 14.78 -5.25 -4.34
N GLY A 103 14.96 -5.94 -3.22
CA GLY A 103 16.07 -5.72 -2.29
C GLY A 103 15.91 -4.49 -1.38
N LYS A 104 14.73 -3.87 -1.36
CA LYS A 104 14.40 -2.76 -0.47
C LYS A 104 13.45 -3.20 0.63
N THR A 105 13.60 -2.59 1.80
CA THR A 105 12.71 -2.79 2.95
C THR A 105 11.95 -1.51 3.25
N VAL A 106 10.62 -1.62 3.27
CA VAL A 106 9.71 -0.55 3.69
C VAL A 106 9.26 -0.85 5.11
N VAL A 107 9.57 0.05 6.03
CA VAL A 107 9.30 -0.10 7.44
C VAL A 107 8.17 0.85 7.83
N ILE A 108 7.15 0.33 8.51
CA ILE A 108 6.16 1.17 9.17
C ILE A 108 6.49 1.29 10.65
N ASP A 109 6.30 2.49 11.18
CA ASP A 109 6.35 2.77 12.59
C ASP A 109 5.25 2.02 13.32
N SER A 110 5.61 1.59 14.52
CA SER A 110 4.74 0.98 15.51
C SER A 110 5.22 1.33 16.92
N TYR A 111 6.06 2.37 17.01
CA TYR A 111 6.63 2.87 18.25
C TYR A 111 5.97 4.20 18.65
N PHE A 112 5.75 5.12 17.69
CA PHE A 112 5.04 6.38 17.94
C PHE A 112 3.53 6.25 17.73
N ASN A 113 3.08 5.47 16.75
CA ASN A 113 1.70 4.97 16.66
C ASN A 113 1.66 3.52 17.15
N ASP A 114 1.11 3.32 18.35
CA ASP A 114 1.03 2.01 19.00
C ASP A 114 -0.36 1.81 19.59
N GLU A 115 -1.38 1.91 18.74
CA GLU A 115 -2.76 1.77 19.16
C GLU A 115 -3.16 0.31 19.36
N TRP A 116 -3.86 0.04 20.46
CA TRP A 116 -4.35 -1.30 20.80
C TRP A 116 -5.86 -1.34 21.00
N LYS A 117 -6.51 -2.38 20.47
CA LYS A 117 -7.92 -2.65 20.72
C LYS A 117 -8.15 -4.08 21.18
N LYS A 118 -9.27 -4.30 21.84
CA LYS A 118 -9.72 -5.64 22.20
C LYS A 118 -10.28 -6.36 20.97
N GLY A 119 -9.62 -7.43 20.55
CA GLY A 119 -10.06 -8.29 19.46
C GLY A 119 -11.28 -9.16 19.84
N ALA A 120 -11.84 -9.84 18.84
CA ALA A 120 -13.05 -10.67 19.01
C ALA A 120 -12.88 -11.82 20.03
N ASN A 121 -11.65 -12.31 20.22
CA ASN A 121 -11.30 -13.33 21.21
C ASN A 121 -10.94 -12.75 22.59
N GLY A 122 -11.11 -11.44 22.77
CA GLY A 122 -10.80 -10.72 24.00
C GLY A 122 -9.32 -10.38 24.22
N ARG A 123 -8.41 -10.79 23.33
CA ARG A 123 -6.99 -10.42 23.40
C ARG A 123 -6.79 -9.02 22.82
N MET A 124 -5.82 -8.30 23.36
CA MET A 124 -5.38 -7.05 22.75
C MET A 124 -4.68 -7.37 21.43
N ILE A 125 -5.04 -6.61 20.40
CA ILE A 125 -4.39 -6.62 19.09
C ILE A 125 -4.02 -5.18 18.76
N GLN A 126 -2.85 -5.02 18.14
CA GLN A 126 -2.47 -3.75 17.57
C GLN A 126 -3.35 -3.45 16.37
N TRP A 127 -3.70 -2.19 16.19
CA TRP A 127 -4.56 -1.73 15.11
C TRP A 127 -4.23 -0.29 14.74
N HIS A 128 -4.88 0.16 13.67
CA HIS A 128 -4.73 1.44 13.02
C HIS A 128 -3.41 1.58 12.26
N TYR A 129 -3.53 1.79 10.95
CA TYR A 129 -2.42 2.01 10.03
C TYR A 129 -1.32 0.93 10.01
N THR A 130 -1.60 -0.29 10.49
CA THR A 130 -0.62 -1.39 10.46
C THR A 130 -0.67 -2.21 9.17
N TRP A 131 0.43 -2.89 8.84
CA TRP A 131 0.49 -3.78 7.67
C TRP A 131 -0.46 -4.98 7.74
N ASP A 132 -0.74 -5.48 8.94
CA ASP A 132 -1.50 -6.71 9.15
C ASP A 132 -3.00 -6.44 9.35
N GLU A 133 -3.41 -5.20 9.57
CA GLU A 133 -4.82 -4.86 9.64
C GLU A 133 -5.45 -4.84 8.24
N MET A 134 -6.28 -5.86 7.98
CA MET A 134 -7.10 -5.99 6.76
C MET A 134 -8.44 -5.25 6.82
N ALA A 135 -8.84 -4.78 8.02
CA ALA A 135 -10.04 -3.99 8.22
C ALA A 135 -9.84 -2.55 7.72
N ASN A 136 -10.91 -1.73 7.75
CA ASN A 136 -10.94 -0.41 7.14
C ASN A 136 -9.75 0.49 7.50
N GLY A 137 -9.38 0.58 8.79
CA GLY A 137 -8.32 1.47 9.29
C GLY A 137 -6.89 1.02 9.04
N GLY A 138 -6.68 -0.16 8.44
CA GLY A 138 -5.34 -0.71 8.25
C GLY A 138 -4.67 -0.33 6.93
N TYR A 139 -3.41 -0.71 6.79
CA TYR A 139 -2.57 -0.45 5.62
C TYR A 139 -2.20 -1.70 4.82
N SER A 140 -2.88 -2.82 5.06
CA SER A 140 -2.59 -4.09 4.37
C SER A 140 -2.56 -3.97 2.83
N LEU A 141 -3.47 -3.18 2.23
CA LEU A 141 -3.49 -2.95 0.79
C LEU A 141 -2.31 -2.11 0.32
N TRP A 142 -1.91 -1.09 1.08
CA TRP A 142 -0.74 -0.30 0.73
C TRP A 142 0.56 -1.11 0.86
N GLY A 143 0.68 -1.93 1.92
CA GLY A 143 1.75 -2.90 2.05
C GLY A 143 1.79 -3.90 0.87
N ASN A 144 0.63 -4.33 0.36
CA ASN A 144 0.56 -5.17 -0.83
C ASN A 144 1.08 -4.45 -2.09
N LEU A 145 0.86 -3.14 -2.22
CA LEU A 145 1.42 -2.34 -3.32
C LEU A 145 2.96 -2.36 -3.28
N PHE A 146 3.59 -2.12 -2.13
CA PHE A 146 5.05 -2.24 -2.00
C PHE A 146 5.56 -3.65 -2.35
N ARG A 147 4.91 -4.69 -1.81
CA ARG A 147 5.27 -6.09 -2.10
C ARG A 147 5.10 -6.44 -3.59
N SER A 148 4.12 -5.86 -4.27
CA SER A 148 3.89 -6.06 -5.70
C SER A 148 5.05 -5.52 -6.56
N TYR A 149 5.78 -4.51 -6.06
CA TYR A 149 7.03 -4.02 -6.64
C TYR A 149 8.27 -4.81 -6.18
N GLY A 150 8.10 -5.84 -5.37
CA GLY A 150 9.19 -6.71 -4.90
C GLY A 150 9.89 -6.23 -3.63
N ALA A 151 9.37 -5.20 -2.96
CA ALA A 151 9.88 -4.77 -1.66
C ALA A 151 9.45 -5.74 -0.54
N GLN A 152 10.26 -5.78 0.51
CA GLN A 152 9.87 -6.34 1.80
C GLN A 152 9.16 -5.27 2.64
N THR A 153 8.27 -5.70 3.52
CA THR A 153 7.60 -4.83 4.49
C THR A 153 7.91 -5.33 5.89
N GLU A 154 8.33 -4.43 6.77
CA GLU A 154 8.61 -4.70 8.18
C GLU A 154 7.90 -3.67 9.06
N THR A 155 7.80 -3.99 10.35
CA THR A 155 7.23 -3.12 11.39
C THR A 155 8.35 -2.79 12.38
N LEU A 156 8.43 -1.53 12.79
CA LEU A 156 9.39 -1.08 13.80
C LEU A 156 8.66 -0.80 15.12
N GLU A 157 8.78 -1.73 16.05
CA GLU A 157 8.16 -1.66 17.39
C GLU A 157 9.03 -0.89 18.41
N ASP A 158 10.30 -0.67 18.09
CA ASP A 158 11.28 0.00 18.96
C ASP A 158 11.62 1.42 18.47
N ALA A 159 12.22 2.23 19.34
CA ALA A 159 12.69 3.57 18.98
C ALA A 159 13.56 3.58 17.69
N PRO A 160 13.44 4.61 16.83
CA PRO A 160 14.09 4.69 15.51
C PRO A 160 15.58 5.06 15.60
N THR A 161 16.35 4.25 16.31
CA THR A 161 17.79 4.40 16.43
C THR A 161 18.50 4.08 15.11
N ALA A 162 19.76 4.52 14.97
CA ALA A 162 20.58 4.17 13.81
C ALA A 162 20.73 2.64 13.62
N ALA A 163 20.71 1.87 14.70
CA ALA A 163 20.78 0.41 14.64
C ALA A 163 19.49 -0.21 14.08
N ASN A 164 18.34 0.32 14.50
CA ASN A 164 17.03 -0.18 14.10
C ASN A 164 16.66 0.23 12.66
N LEU A 165 17.06 1.43 12.23
CA LEU A 165 16.81 1.92 10.87
C LEU A 165 17.83 1.44 9.82
N LYS A 166 18.89 0.72 10.21
CA LYS A 166 20.01 0.37 9.29
C LYS A 166 19.57 -0.38 8.03
N ASN A 167 18.51 -1.18 8.12
CA ASN A 167 17.99 -1.99 7.03
C ASN A 167 16.81 -1.32 6.31
N ALA A 168 16.21 -0.30 6.91
CA ALA A 168 15.11 0.44 6.29
C ALA A 168 15.61 1.24 5.09
N ASP A 169 14.91 1.11 3.97
CA ASP A 169 15.10 1.96 2.79
C ASP A 169 14.03 3.07 2.74
N VAL A 170 12.81 2.73 3.19
CA VAL A 170 11.71 3.66 3.44
C VAL A 170 11.24 3.46 4.87
N TYR A 171 11.01 4.56 5.59
CA TYR A 171 10.44 4.56 6.94
C TYR A 171 9.20 5.44 6.97
N ILE A 172 8.09 4.91 7.47
CA ILE A 172 6.77 5.54 7.45
C ILE A 172 6.31 5.74 8.88
N ILE A 173 6.05 6.99 9.26
CA ILE A 173 5.43 7.34 10.54
C ILE A 173 4.07 7.96 10.22
N VAL A 174 3.04 7.48 10.89
CA VAL A 174 1.63 7.86 10.68
C VAL A 174 1.04 8.15 12.04
N ASP A 175 0.23 9.20 12.16
CA ASP A 175 -0.69 9.40 13.29
C ASP A 175 -0.09 9.12 14.68
N PRO A 176 0.99 9.81 15.09
CA PRO A 176 1.64 9.55 16.36
C PRO A 176 0.66 9.75 17.52
N ASP A 177 0.65 8.80 18.45
CA ASP A 177 -0.40 8.67 19.46
C ASP A 177 -0.41 9.83 20.46
N THR A 178 -1.62 10.19 20.87
CA THR A 178 -1.85 11.02 22.05
C THR A 178 -2.15 10.17 23.28
N GLU A 179 -2.18 10.80 24.45
CA GLU A 179 -2.65 10.18 25.70
C GLU A 179 -4.14 9.78 25.65
N LYS A 180 -4.89 10.18 24.60
CA LYS A 180 -6.28 9.76 24.40
C LYS A 180 -6.38 8.37 23.78
N GLU A 181 -5.42 8.00 22.93
CA GLU A 181 -5.38 6.71 22.23
C GLU A 181 -4.61 5.66 23.03
N THR A 182 -3.47 6.07 23.58
CA THR A 182 -2.51 5.15 24.21
C THR A 182 -2.18 5.63 25.63
N GLU A 183 -2.20 4.73 26.61
CA GLU A 183 -2.01 5.08 28.03
C GLU A 183 -0.63 5.70 28.30
N LYS A 184 0.38 5.26 27.55
CA LYS A 184 1.78 5.71 27.65
C LYS A 184 2.37 5.88 26.26
N PRO A 185 1.97 6.95 25.53
CA PRO A 185 2.44 7.16 24.17
C PRO A 185 3.94 7.48 24.18
N ASN A 186 4.67 7.01 23.16
CA ASN A 186 6.05 7.43 22.97
C ASN A 186 6.04 8.72 22.16
N PHE A 187 6.37 9.84 22.78
CA PHE A 187 6.53 11.10 22.07
C PHE A 187 7.90 11.19 21.41
N VAL A 188 7.96 11.77 20.21
CA VAL A 188 9.21 11.94 19.45
C VAL A 188 10.21 12.79 20.25
N SER A 189 11.27 12.16 20.74
CA SER A 189 12.30 12.91 21.48
C SER A 189 13.26 13.64 20.52
N ALA A 190 14.04 14.56 21.06
CA ALA A 190 15.13 15.20 20.29
C ALA A 190 16.16 14.19 19.76
N ASN A 191 16.39 13.09 20.49
CA ASN A 191 17.29 12.02 20.06
C ASN A 191 16.71 11.23 18.89
N ASP A 192 15.41 10.94 18.91
CA ASP A 192 14.72 10.26 17.82
C ASP A 192 14.72 11.14 16.56
N ALA A 193 14.35 12.41 16.71
CA ALA A 193 14.36 13.37 15.62
C ALA A 193 15.75 13.49 14.97
N LYS A 194 16.81 13.51 15.79
CA LYS A 194 18.19 13.51 15.31
C LYS A 194 18.55 12.21 14.58
N ALA A 195 18.22 11.06 15.14
CA ALA A 195 18.53 9.76 14.54
C ALA A 195 17.85 9.59 13.17
N ILE A 196 16.57 9.95 13.08
CA ILE A 196 15.81 9.95 11.83
C ILE A 196 16.43 10.93 10.83
N ALA A 197 16.72 12.18 11.24
CA ALA A 197 17.32 13.18 10.35
C ALA A 197 18.69 12.75 9.81
N ASP A 198 19.54 12.13 10.65
CA ASP A 198 20.84 11.59 10.23
C ASP A 198 20.67 10.42 9.24
N TRP A 199 19.69 9.53 9.47
CA TRP A 199 19.37 8.43 8.55
C TRP A 199 18.85 8.93 7.20
N VAL A 200 17.93 9.92 7.18
CA VAL A 200 17.48 10.58 5.94
C VAL A 200 18.68 11.22 5.24
N LYS A 201 19.52 11.97 5.97
CA LYS A 201 20.72 12.62 5.40
C LYS A 201 21.66 11.61 4.74
N ALA A 202 21.74 10.38 5.26
CA ALA A 202 22.54 9.28 4.71
C ALA A 202 21.93 8.65 3.45
N GLY A 203 20.62 8.79 3.21
CA GLY A 203 19.95 8.28 2.01
C GLY A 203 18.57 7.68 2.24
N GLY A 204 18.09 7.62 3.48
CA GLY A 204 16.76 7.11 3.81
C GLY A 204 15.62 7.93 3.19
N VAL A 205 14.49 7.26 2.96
CA VAL A 205 13.25 7.89 2.50
C VAL A 205 12.24 7.91 3.65
N LEU A 206 11.92 9.11 4.15
CA LEU A 206 10.96 9.28 5.24
C LEU A 206 9.59 9.68 4.70
N VAL A 207 8.55 9.04 5.24
CA VAL A 207 7.15 9.42 5.03
C VAL A 207 6.59 9.87 6.38
N LEU A 208 6.07 11.08 6.42
CA LEU A 208 5.38 11.65 7.57
C LEU A 208 3.92 11.84 7.19
N MET A 209 3.05 11.00 7.72
CA MET A 209 1.61 11.15 7.62
C MET A 209 1.07 11.55 9.00
N HIS A 210 0.16 12.52 9.02
CA HIS A 210 -0.41 13.06 10.24
C HIS A 210 -1.92 13.07 10.14
N ASN A 211 -2.60 13.64 11.12
CA ASN A 211 -4.05 13.77 11.17
C ASN A 211 -4.44 15.21 11.52
N ASP A 212 -5.72 15.55 11.54
CA ASP A 212 -6.16 16.87 12.01
C ASP A 212 -5.90 17.09 13.51
N PHE A 213 -5.91 18.37 13.88
CA PHE A 213 -5.59 18.76 15.24
C PHE A 213 -6.55 18.19 16.28
N GLY A 214 -6.00 17.37 17.18
CA GLY A 214 -6.71 16.74 18.28
C GLY A 214 -6.78 15.21 18.20
N ASN A 215 -6.40 14.63 17.07
CA ASN A 215 -6.38 13.17 16.79
C ASN A 215 -4.96 12.61 16.59
N ALA A 216 -3.93 13.41 16.86
CA ALA A 216 -2.53 13.00 16.80
C ALA A 216 -1.66 13.95 17.65
N GLU A 217 -0.46 13.52 18.00
CA GLU A 217 0.51 14.32 18.74
C GLU A 217 1.25 15.29 17.82
N PHE A 218 0.98 16.59 17.97
CA PHE A 218 1.55 17.62 17.09
C PHE A 218 2.88 18.20 17.56
N ASP A 219 3.09 18.33 18.87
CA ASP A 219 4.14 19.20 19.39
C ASP A 219 5.52 18.58 19.21
N ASN A 220 5.67 17.32 19.59
CA ASN A 220 6.91 16.59 19.45
C ASN A 220 7.12 16.10 18.01
N PHE A 221 6.06 15.68 17.34
CA PHE A 221 6.14 15.32 15.91
C PHE A 221 6.57 16.48 15.03
N ASN A 222 6.11 17.71 15.31
CA ASN A 222 6.59 18.90 14.60
C ASN A 222 8.07 19.20 14.87
N ASN A 223 8.64 18.81 16.01
CA ASN A 223 10.09 18.95 16.24
C ASN A 223 10.91 18.09 15.27
N LEU A 224 10.38 16.92 14.86
CA LEU A 224 10.95 16.11 13.79
C LEU A 224 10.71 16.74 12.41
N ALA A 225 9.45 17.08 12.09
CA ALA A 225 9.11 17.62 10.77
C ALA A 225 9.91 18.90 10.43
N LYS A 226 10.12 19.77 11.43
CA LYS A 226 10.87 21.03 11.30
C LYS A 226 12.33 20.84 10.88
N GLN A 227 12.95 19.69 11.16
CA GLN A 227 14.29 19.35 10.66
C GLN A 227 14.37 19.40 9.12
N PHE A 228 13.23 19.24 8.45
CA PHE A 228 13.12 19.19 7.00
C PHE A 228 12.44 20.41 6.40
N GLY A 229 12.11 21.42 7.21
CA GLY A 229 11.40 22.64 6.78
C GLY A 229 9.89 22.45 6.65
N ILE A 230 9.31 21.48 7.38
CA ILE A 230 7.88 21.16 7.36
C ILE A 230 7.31 21.36 8.77
N GLU A 231 6.11 21.91 8.86
CA GLU A 231 5.32 21.99 10.08
C GLU A 231 3.86 21.69 9.77
N PHE A 232 3.28 20.74 10.49
CA PHE A 232 1.85 20.45 10.49
C PHE A 232 1.15 21.51 11.33
N ASN A 233 0.28 22.30 10.69
CA ASN A 233 -0.48 23.33 11.35
C ASN A 233 -1.52 22.68 12.28
N LYS A 234 -1.74 23.29 13.45
CA LYS A 234 -2.77 22.85 14.40
C LYS A 234 -4.17 23.27 13.93
N ASP A 235 -4.60 22.75 12.79
CA ASP A 235 -5.91 22.97 12.18
C ASP A 235 -6.57 21.66 11.73
N GLY A 236 -7.80 21.77 11.21
CA GLY A 236 -8.55 20.67 10.61
C GLY A 236 -9.32 21.19 9.41
N LYS A 237 -8.94 20.75 8.21
CA LYS A 237 -9.56 21.10 6.94
C LYS A 237 -10.20 19.88 6.29
N TYR A 238 -11.06 20.11 5.29
CA TYR A 238 -11.74 19.04 4.54
C TYR A 238 -12.54 18.11 5.46
N ARG A 239 -13.28 18.68 6.42
CA ARG A 239 -14.18 17.90 7.26
C ARG A 239 -15.33 17.39 6.40
N VAL A 240 -15.47 16.07 6.32
CA VAL A 240 -16.48 15.42 5.50
C VAL A 240 -17.68 15.03 6.36
N GLN A 241 -18.85 15.53 5.99
CA GLN A 241 -20.09 15.19 6.67
C GLN A 241 -20.77 14.03 5.98
N ASN A 242 -21.08 12.99 6.77
CA ASN A 242 -21.65 11.74 6.28
C ASN A 242 -20.76 11.12 5.17
N ASN A 243 -21.29 10.97 3.96
CA ASN A 243 -20.56 10.48 2.78
C ASN A 243 -20.54 11.53 1.66
N ASN A 244 -20.53 12.83 2.00
CA ASN A 244 -20.39 13.89 1.00
C ASN A 244 -18.93 13.98 0.51
N PHE A 245 -18.49 13.00 -0.29
CA PHE A 245 -17.09 12.86 -0.69
C PHE A 245 -16.52 14.10 -1.40
N VAL A 246 -17.39 14.91 -2.02
CA VAL A 246 -17.00 16.17 -2.69
C VAL A 246 -16.31 17.13 -1.72
N GLU A 247 -16.65 17.10 -0.44
CA GLU A 247 -16.02 17.94 0.60
C GLU A 247 -14.55 17.58 0.85
N GLY A 248 -14.14 16.34 0.54
CA GLY A 248 -12.77 15.86 0.64
C GLY A 248 -12.02 15.84 -0.71
N LYS A 249 -12.61 16.43 -1.75
CA LYS A 249 -12.06 16.38 -3.10
C LYS A 249 -10.80 17.25 -3.22
N VAL A 250 -9.69 16.65 -3.64
CA VAL A 250 -8.45 17.34 -3.97
C VAL A 250 -7.95 16.91 -5.34
N MET A 251 -7.66 17.86 -6.22
CA MET A 251 -7.16 17.56 -7.58
C MET A 251 -5.64 17.63 -7.61
N THR A 252 -4.99 16.58 -8.12
CA THR A 252 -3.57 16.67 -8.50
C THR A 252 -3.42 17.37 -9.84
N ASN A 253 -2.19 17.79 -10.16
CA ASN A 253 -1.85 18.39 -11.45
C ASN A 253 -0.81 17.54 -12.18
N ALA A 254 -0.74 17.70 -13.51
CA ALA A 254 0.17 16.93 -14.36
C ALA A 254 1.66 17.20 -14.10
N ASN A 255 2.00 18.29 -13.40
CA ASN A 255 3.38 18.65 -13.06
C ASN A 255 3.79 18.13 -11.67
N ASN A 256 2.93 17.34 -11.02
CA ASN A 256 3.24 16.79 -9.70
C ASN A 256 4.37 15.75 -9.81
N PRO A 257 5.39 15.81 -8.94
CA PRO A 257 6.55 14.91 -9.01
C PRO A 257 6.22 13.44 -8.68
N ILE A 258 5.06 13.18 -8.07
CA ILE A 258 4.57 11.86 -7.67
C ILE A 258 3.48 11.39 -8.65
N PHE A 259 2.43 12.20 -8.83
CA PHE A 259 1.23 11.85 -9.59
C PHE A 259 1.33 12.37 -11.02
N LYS A 260 1.85 11.54 -11.94
CA LYS A 260 2.15 11.98 -13.31
C LYS A 260 0.92 12.19 -14.18
N THR A 261 -0.19 11.53 -13.84
CA THR A 261 -1.49 11.78 -14.44
C THR A 261 -2.36 12.52 -13.43
N PRO A 262 -3.10 13.57 -13.83
CA PRO A 262 -4.08 14.19 -12.97
C PRO A 262 -5.02 13.14 -12.37
N SER A 263 -5.23 13.25 -11.07
CA SER A 263 -6.07 12.35 -10.29
C SER A 263 -6.94 13.15 -9.34
N GLN A 264 -8.18 12.74 -9.22
CA GLN A 264 -9.07 13.23 -8.19
C GLN A 264 -8.85 12.37 -6.94
N LEU A 265 -8.33 13.00 -5.89
CA LEU A 265 -8.09 12.37 -4.61
C LEU A 265 -9.22 12.69 -3.64
N PHE A 266 -9.43 11.78 -2.71
CA PHE A 266 -10.19 12.00 -1.49
C PHE A 266 -9.23 12.09 -0.31
N LEU A 267 -9.25 13.23 0.37
CA LEU A 267 -8.54 13.56 1.60
C LEU A 267 -9.56 14.11 2.58
N LYS A 268 -9.48 13.76 3.86
CA LYS A 268 -10.44 14.26 4.86
C LYS A 268 -9.72 14.61 6.14
N GLU A 269 -10.27 15.59 6.85
CA GLU A 269 -9.86 15.91 8.22
C GLU A 269 -8.33 16.03 8.31
N ILE A 270 -7.79 16.95 7.52
CA ILE A 270 -6.33 17.09 7.36
C ILE A 270 -5.80 18.26 8.19
N ALA A 271 -4.57 18.12 8.65
CA ALA A 271 -3.71 19.24 9.00
C ALA A 271 -3.07 19.86 7.76
N THR A 272 -3.13 21.18 7.61
CA THR A 272 -2.42 21.87 6.54
C THR A 272 -0.94 22.04 6.88
N LEU A 273 -0.11 22.34 5.87
CA LEU A 273 1.34 22.44 6.05
C LEU A 273 1.83 23.89 6.02
N THR A 274 2.71 24.25 6.95
CA THR A 274 3.67 25.33 6.78
C THR A 274 4.96 24.75 6.21
N VAL A 275 5.46 25.34 5.11
CA VAL A 275 6.57 24.78 4.32
C VAL A 275 7.62 25.87 4.07
N SER A 276 8.87 25.54 4.36
CA SER A 276 10.06 26.37 4.14
C SER A 276 11.21 25.51 3.59
N SER A 277 12.23 26.15 3.01
CA SER A 277 13.41 25.44 2.49
C SER A 277 14.07 24.59 3.59
N PRO A 278 14.48 23.33 3.32
CA PRO A 278 14.63 22.71 2.00
C PRO A 278 13.35 22.06 1.43
N ALA A 279 12.25 22.01 2.18
CA ALA A 279 10.98 21.48 1.70
C ALA A 279 10.32 22.41 0.66
N LYS A 280 9.50 21.80 -0.19
CA LYS A 280 8.67 22.47 -1.18
C LYS A 280 7.28 21.84 -1.18
N THR A 281 6.25 22.67 -1.33
CA THR A 281 4.90 22.18 -1.56
C THR A 281 4.82 21.51 -2.92
N VAL A 282 4.14 20.37 -2.99
CA VAL A 282 3.91 19.63 -4.24
C VAL A 282 2.42 19.43 -4.56
N LEU A 283 1.54 19.67 -3.59
CA LEU A 283 0.10 19.70 -3.78
C LEU A 283 -0.50 20.82 -2.93
N GLU A 284 -1.31 21.66 -3.56
CA GLU A 284 -2.08 22.74 -2.94
C GLU A 284 -3.54 22.62 -3.36
N ALA A 285 -4.45 22.95 -2.45
CA ALA A 285 -5.89 23.01 -2.71
C ALA A 285 -6.52 24.09 -1.83
N ASP A 286 -7.40 24.89 -2.42
CA ASP A 286 -8.14 25.97 -1.73
C ASP A 286 -7.23 26.96 -0.97
N GLY A 287 -6.02 27.21 -1.50
CA GLY A 287 -5.00 28.07 -0.88
C GLY A 287 -4.22 27.41 0.27
N ASN A 288 -4.50 26.14 0.58
CA ASN A 288 -3.82 25.36 1.61
C ASN A 288 -2.71 24.49 0.99
N LYS A 289 -1.60 24.35 1.71
CA LYS A 289 -0.51 23.42 1.35
C LYS A 289 -0.84 22.05 1.92
N ILE A 290 -0.96 21.05 1.06
CA ILE A 290 -1.49 19.73 1.40
C ILE A 290 -0.39 18.69 1.50
N MET A 291 0.49 18.64 0.49
CA MET A 291 1.64 17.72 0.45
C MET A 291 2.93 18.49 0.24
N ALA A 292 4.00 18.04 0.90
CA ALA A 292 5.33 18.59 0.75
C ALA A 292 6.38 17.51 0.52
N ILE A 293 7.47 17.90 -0.16
CA ILE A 293 8.65 17.06 -0.35
C ILE A 293 9.89 17.85 0.05
N ALA A 294 10.83 17.21 0.74
CA ALA A 294 12.15 17.76 1.03
C ALA A 294 13.27 16.85 0.50
N LYS A 295 14.33 17.47 -0.02
CA LYS A 295 15.62 16.79 -0.20
C LYS A 295 16.53 17.18 0.95
N PHE A 296 17.01 16.17 1.68
CA PHE A 296 17.84 16.39 2.86
C PHE A 296 19.07 15.48 2.80
N GLY A 297 20.23 16.08 2.55
CA GLY A 297 21.44 15.33 2.21
C GLY A 297 21.22 14.42 1.00
N LYS A 298 21.36 13.11 1.21
CA LYS A 298 21.21 12.07 0.18
C LYS A 298 19.81 11.48 0.08
N GLY A 299 18.95 11.76 1.06
CA GLY A 299 17.61 11.16 1.19
C GLY A 299 16.49 12.11 0.79
N THR A 300 15.26 11.65 1.06
CA THR A 300 14.03 12.33 0.68
C THR A 300 13.00 12.23 1.79
N VAL A 301 12.21 13.28 1.97
CA VAL A 301 11.06 13.30 2.88
C VAL A 301 9.80 13.60 2.08
N PHE A 302 8.73 12.88 2.33
CA PHE A 302 7.36 13.19 1.91
C PHE A 302 6.52 13.46 3.16
N ALA A 303 5.65 14.47 3.10
CA ALA A 303 4.72 14.77 4.18
C ALA A 303 3.31 15.06 3.67
N LEU A 304 2.31 14.60 4.43
CA LEU A 304 0.87 14.83 4.24
C LEU A 304 0.18 14.87 5.61
N GLY A 305 -0.72 15.83 5.84
CA GLY A 305 -1.44 15.96 7.11
C GLY A 305 -2.71 15.10 7.24
N ASP A 306 -2.79 14.01 6.50
CA ASP A 306 -3.87 13.00 6.52
C ASP A 306 -3.18 11.63 6.58
N PRO A 307 -3.64 10.68 7.42
CA PRO A 307 -3.09 9.34 7.41
C PRO A 307 -3.18 8.76 6.00
N TRP A 308 -4.27 9.05 5.30
CA TRP A 308 -4.55 8.77 3.89
C TRP A 308 -4.32 7.30 3.49
N ILE A 309 -4.87 6.88 2.36
CA ILE A 309 -4.64 5.56 1.73
C ILE A 309 -4.78 4.31 2.63
N TYR A 310 -5.47 4.37 3.77
CA TYR A 310 -5.89 3.18 4.50
C TYR A 310 -6.99 2.45 3.76
N ASN A 311 -7.16 1.16 4.09
CA ASN A 311 -7.85 0.18 3.24
C ASN A 311 -9.21 0.68 2.73
N GLU A 312 -10.04 1.31 3.57
CA GLU A 312 -11.38 1.76 3.15
C GLU A 312 -11.41 2.80 2.02
N TYR A 313 -10.31 3.51 1.77
CA TYR A 313 -10.23 4.52 0.72
C TYR A 313 -9.45 4.06 -0.51
N ILE A 314 -8.98 2.81 -0.55
CA ILE A 314 -8.23 2.26 -1.68
C ILE A 314 -8.70 0.86 -2.12
N ASP A 315 -9.71 0.30 -1.48
CA ASP A 315 -10.25 -1.03 -1.80
C ASP A 315 -11.36 -1.04 -2.86
N GLY A 316 -11.81 0.13 -3.32
CA GLY A 316 -12.87 0.30 -4.31
C GLY A 316 -14.30 0.04 -3.80
N ARG A 317 -14.51 -0.15 -2.49
CA ARG A 317 -15.83 -0.42 -1.90
C ARG A 317 -16.56 0.84 -1.44
N LYS A 318 -15.82 1.87 -1.01
CA LYS A 318 -16.38 3.08 -0.37
C LYS A 318 -16.44 4.29 -1.30
N LEU A 319 -15.35 4.58 -2.01
CA LEU A 319 -15.24 5.77 -2.85
C LEU A 319 -15.92 5.57 -4.21
N PRO A 320 -16.61 6.60 -4.73
CA PRO A 320 -17.04 6.64 -6.11
C PRO A 320 -15.89 6.47 -7.11
N ALA A 321 -16.17 5.94 -8.29
CA ALA A 321 -15.17 5.53 -9.28
C ALA A 321 -14.29 6.69 -9.80
N GLU A 322 -14.76 7.92 -9.71
CA GLU A 322 -14.00 9.11 -10.06
C GLU A 322 -12.85 9.43 -9.09
N TYR A 323 -12.84 8.86 -7.87
CA TYR A 323 -11.74 9.04 -6.93
C TYR A 323 -10.66 7.97 -7.14
N GLU A 324 -9.48 8.43 -7.52
CA GLU A 324 -8.37 7.58 -7.96
C GLU A 324 -7.37 7.29 -6.82
N ASN A 325 -7.81 7.22 -5.56
CA ASN A 325 -6.93 7.02 -4.41
C ASN A 325 -6.07 5.76 -4.51
N PHE A 326 -6.59 4.64 -5.04
CA PHE A 326 -5.80 3.43 -5.24
C PHE A 326 -4.65 3.63 -6.25
N LYS A 327 -4.93 4.32 -7.36
CA LYS A 327 -3.93 4.69 -8.36
C LYS A 327 -2.90 5.64 -7.78
N ALA A 328 -3.32 6.63 -7.00
CA ALA A 328 -2.44 7.57 -6.33
C ALA A 328 -1.55 6.88 -5.26
N ALA A 329 -2.09 5.92 -4.50
CA ALA A 329 -1.34 5.09 -3.58
C ALA A 329 -0.27 4.25 -4.33
N ASN A 330 -0.62 3.71 -5.49
CA ASN A 330 0.32 2.99 -6.35
C ASN A 330 1.44 3.90 -6.87
N ASP A 331 1.11 5.12 -7.32
CA ASP A 331 2.08 6.12 -7.78
C ASP A 331 3.01 6.58 -6.65
N LEU A 332 2.47 6.84 -5.46
CA LEU A 332 3.26 7.18 -4.27
C LEU A 332 4.21 6.04 -3.91
N SER A 333 3.71 4.80 -3.87
CA SER A 333 4.53 3.61 -3.56
C SER A 333 5.70 3.48 -4.51
N PHE A 334 5.44 3.60 -5.82
CA PHE A 334 6.47 3.55 -6.85
C PHE A 334 7.47 4.70 -6.70
N TRP A 335 6.98 5.92 -6.46
CA TRP A 335 7.83 7.09 -6.30
C TRP A 335 8.75 6.96 -5.09
N LEU A 336 8.24 6.51 -3.94
CA LEU A 336 9.02 6.28 -2.72
C LEU A 336 10.14 5.25 -2.94
N LEU A 337 9.81 4.12 -3.57
CA LEU A 337 10.80 3.09 -3.91
C LEU A 337 11.88 3.59 -4.88
N LYS A 338 11.54 4.53 -5.78
CA LYS A 338 12.52 5.19 -6.65
C LYS A 338 13.43 6.17 -5.93
N GLN A 339 12.98 6.78 -4.84
CA GLN A 339 13.83 7.66 -4.03
C GLN A 339 14.84 6.84 -3.22
N ALA A 340 14.44 5.64 -2.79
CA ALA A 340 15.27 4.74 -2.03
C ALA A 340 16.43 4.20 -2.89
N ARG A 341 17.66 4.36 -2.41
CA ARG A 341 18.85 3.89 -3.13
C ARG A 341 18.87 2.36 -3.17
N SER A 342 19.39 1.79 -4.25
CA SER A 342 19.69 0.35 -4.24
C SER A 342 20.92 0.13 -3.37
N LYS A 343 20.85 -0.81 -2.42
CA LYS A 343 22.02 -1.29 -1.69
C LYS A 343 22.97 -1.89 -2.74
N LYS A 344 24.18 -1.32 -2.86
CA LYS A 344 25.21 -1.79 -3.79
C LYS A 344 25.83 -3.08 -3.29
#